data_AF-I1RB07-F1
#
_entry.id   AF-I1RB07-F1
#
_cell.length_a   1.000
_cell.length_b   1.000
_cell.length_c   1.000
_cell.angle_alpha   90.00
_cell.angle_beta   90.00
_cell.angle_gamma   90.00
#
_symmetry.space_group_name_H-M   'P 1'
#
loop_
_entity.id
_entity.type
_entity.pdbx_description
1 polymer ?
#
loop_
_entity_poly.entity_id
_entity_poly.type
_entity_poly.pdbx_seq_one_letter_code
_entity_poly.pdbx_strand_id
1 'polypeptide(L)'
;MASLQLRAQRAALQNLRTPTTASCRASRLPATLTRAYATEIEPGKQNKPAARQSNETKVGRSFQGQVMGSIGARLRREKEQRAQYEEWRNLTDPTRNWMMTFVFLSGVGISYWLGTYWPREPEPSSTLPLGKTTAPKHNTKLENMQAAWADFVKIVGQDNVSTAENDIEHHATSSWSSHQAGADERSFCVVYPLTTEEVSEIMKVCHRRRIPVTGYSGGTSLEGHFTPTRKGVSIDFGRMNKIINLHKEDLDVVVQPAMGWEALNDHLGQQGLFFPPDPGPGAMIGGMIGTGCSGTNAYRYGTMREWVLSLTVVLADGTIIKTRQRPRKSSAGYDLTKLFIGSEGTLGLVTEATLKVTVKPESTSVAVCSFPSIRHAADCVSKVVGQGVPVAAVEILDDNQMKCINDAGMTSKAWAEAATLFFKFAGTPAGVKEQIAQVQGLAKKSGSKTFEFAKNQEEQDELWSARKEALWSTMAVKKPDDHVWTGDVAVPMSKLPDLIEQTKEDMAKSGLFASIVGHVGDGNFHTILLYNDSERPKAEAVVHRMVKKAVEMEGTVTGEHGVGLVKRDYLPHELGETTVDAMRQIKKAYDPLCLLNCDKVVRVERPKKGEVSEW
;
A
#
# COMPACT_ATOMS: atom_id res chain seq x y z
N MET A 1 50.82 -7.88 19.92
CA MET A 1 50.16 -9.15 20.29
C MET A 1 49.04 -9.39 19.25
N ALA A 2 49.27 -9.81 18.01
CA ALA A 2 50.03 -10.93 17.45
C ALA A 2 49.56 -12.31 17.95
N SER A 3 48.61 -12.87 17.19
CA SER A 3 48.53 -14.26 16.66
C SER A 3 48.67 -15.49 17.57
N LEU A 4 47.91 -16.54 17.17
CA LEU A 4 47.91 -17.97 17.57
C LEU A 4 46.82 -18.28 18.62
N GLN A 5 45.92 -19.25 18.44
CA GLN A 5 46.04 -20.48 17.67
C GLN A 5 44.66 -21.05 17.28
N LEU A 6 44.63 -21.56 16.05
CA LEU A 6 43.57 -22.26 15.33
C LEU A 6 43.80 -23.78 15.48
N ARG A 7 42.71 -24.57 15.37
CA ARG A 7 42.62 -26.01 15.01
C ARG A 7 42.52 -27.08 16.11
N ALA A 8 41.31 -27.64 16.23
CA ALA A 8 40.96 -29.07 16.30
C ALA A 8 39.42 -29.13 16.48
N GLN A 9 38.55 -29.77 15.70
CA GLN A 9 38.66 -30.79 14.65
C GLN A 9 37.45 -30.64 13.70
N ARG A 10 37.72 -30.67 12.38
CA ARG A 10 36.80 -31.15 11.34
C ARG A 10 37.30 -32.53 10.96
N ALA A 11 36.46 -33.56 11.05
CA ALA A 11 36.34 -34.65 10.06
C ALA A 11 35.50 -35.80 10.64
N ALA A 12 34.30 -36.02 10.09
CA ALA A 12 33.90 -37.31 9.52
C ALA A 12 32.53 -37.13 8.86
N LEU A 13 32.59 -36.93 7.56
CA LEU A 13 31.47 -37.02 6.62
C LEU A 13 31.41 -38.48 6.15
N GLN A 14 30.18 -39.02 6.10
CA GLN A 14 29.65 -39.98 5.12
C GLN A 14 29.09 -41.33 5.63
N ASN A 15 27.78 -41.43 5.39
CA ASN A 15 27.01 -42.58 4.89
C ASN A 15 26.58 -43.67 5.89
N LEU A 16 25.26 -43.72 6.17
CA LEU A 16 24.34 -44.68 5.53
C LEU A 16 22.87 -44.48 6.00
N ARG A 17 22.03 -44.10 5.03
CA ARG A 17 20.69 -44.64 4.68
C ARG A 17 19.51 -44.68 5.69
N THR A 18 18.40 -44.16 5.13
CA THR A 18 16.96 -44.42 5.32
C THR A 18 16.19 -43.75 6.47
N PRO A 19 15.18 -42.90 6.15
CA PRO A 19 14.18 -42.41 7.10
C PRO A 19 12.88 -43.23 7.03
N THR A 20 12.35 -43.65 8.17
CA THR A 20 11.00 -44.21 8.30
C THR A 20 9.96 -43.10 8.34
N THR A 21 9.17 -43.05 7.26
CA THR A 21 7.97 -42.22 7.08
C THR A 21 6.77 -42.83 7.79
N ALA A 22 6.12 -42.09 8.70
CA ALA A 22 4.75 -42.36 9.13
C ALA A 22 3.79 -41.54 8.27
N SER A 23 3.17 -42.23 7.30
CA SER A 23 2.20 -41.70 6.34
C SER A 23 0.80 -41.68 6.95
N CYS A 24 0.24 -40.48 7.13
CA CYS A 24 -1.19 -40.29 7.37
C CYS A 24 -1.87 -40.11 6.00
N ARG A 25 -2.70 -41.09 5.63
CA ARG A 25 -3.35 -41.21 4.31
C ARG A 25 -4.22 -40.00 3.96
N ALA A 26 -3.86 -39.30 2.89
CA ALA A 26 -4.78 -38.48 2.09
C ALA A 26 -5.34 -39.34 0.94
N SER A 27 -6.66 -39.51 0.88
CA SER A 27 -7.35 -40.14 -0.25
C SER A 27 -7.78 -39.08 -1.27
N ARG A 28 -7.25 -39.19 -2.48
CA ARG A 28 -7.71 -38.47 -3.68
C ARG A 28 -8.96 -39.14 -4.26
N LEU A 29 -9.96 -38.33 -4.62
CA LEU A 29 -10.91 -38.58 -5.72
C LEU A 29 -10.16 -38.44 -7.07
N PRO A 30 -10.61 -38.95 -8.24
CA PRO A 30 -12.02 -38.93 -8.69
C PRO A 30 -12.48 -40.12 -9.58
N ALA A 31 -13.79 -40.21 -9.86
CA ALA A 31 -14.33 -40.32 -11.23
C ALA A 31 -15.83 -40.71 -11.26
N THR A 32 -16.55 -39.99 -12.12
CA THR A 32 -17.67 -40.42 -12.98
C THR A 32 -18.98 -40.88 -12.36
N LEU A 33 -19.96 -39.97 -12.50
CA LEU A 33 -21.39 -40.23 -12.67
C LEU A 33 -21.66 -41.47 -13.55
N THR A 34 -22.45 -42.40 -13.04
CA THR A 34 -23.29 -43.25 -13.89
C THR A 34 -24.64 -43.42 -13.21
N ARG A 35 -25.66 -42.91 -13.89
CA ARG A 35 -27.07 -42.96 -13.53
C ARG A 35 -27.57 -44.37 -13.87
N ALA A 36 -27.88 -45.20 -12.88
CA ALA A 36 -28.52 -46.49 -13.09
C ALA A 36 -29.93 -46.45 -12.44
N TYR A 37 -30.95 -46.29 -13.27
CA TYR A 37 -32.31 -46.69 -12.94
C TYR A 37 -32.31 -48.22 -12.83
N ALA A 38 -32.65 -48.76 -11.66
CA ALA A 38 -32.96 -50.18 -11.50
C ALA A 38 -34.47 -50.31 -11.30
N THR A 39 -35.17 -50.43 -12.43
CA THR A 39 -36.51 -51.01 -12.51
C THR A 39 -36.40 -52.53 -12.51
N GLU A 40 -37.34 -53.17 -11.80
CA GLU A 40 -37.72 -54.58 -11.90
C GLU A 40 -36.76 -55.63 -11.31
N ILE A 41 -37.08 -56.06 -10.08
CA ILE A 41 -36.78 -57.40 -9.60
C ILE A 41 -38.13 -58.04 -9.24
N GLU A 42 -38.66 -58.86 -10.14
CA GLU A 42 -39.71 -59.82 -9.80
C GLU A 42 -39.17 -60.82 -8.76
N PRO A 43 -39.96 -61.21 -7.74
CA PRO A 43 -39.53 -62.22 -6.79
C PRO A 43 -39.55 -63.61 -7.42
N GLY A 44 -38.36 -64.14 -7.70
CA GLY A 44 -38.12 -65.53 -8.08
C GLY A 44 -38.58 -66.54 -7.02
N LYS A 45 -39.26 -67.59 -7.50
CA LYS A 45 -39.65 -68.76 -6.70
C LYS A 45 -38.41 -69.50 -6.16
N GLN A 46 -38.19 -69.48 -4.85
CA GLN A 46 -37.29 -70.41 -4.19
C GLN A 46 -38.05 -71.68 -3.75
N ASN A 47 -37.68 -72.81 -4.36
CA ASN A 47 -38.05 -74.17 -3.94
C ASN A 47 -37.27 -74.55 -2.67
N LYS A 48 -37.97 -75.01 -1.62
CA LYS A 48 -37.38 -75.70 -0.45
C LYS A 48 -37.89 -77.15 -0.36
N PRO A 49 -37.10 -78.10 0.19
CA PRO A 49 -37.34 -79.53 0.10
C PRO A 49 -38.32 -80.06 1.16
N ALA A 50 -39.00 -81.16 0.82
CA ALA A 50 -40.04 -81.80 1.62
C ALA A 50 -39.52 -82.35 2.96
N ALA A 51 -40.09 -81.88 4.07
CA ALA A 51 -39.95 -82.50 5.38
C ALA A 51 -41.20 -83.34 5.71
N ARG A 52 -40.96 -84.60 6.08
CA ARG A 52 -41.94 -85.63 6.46
C ARG A 52 -42.90 -85.12 7.56
N GLN A 53 -44.21 -85.22 7.34
CA GLN A 53 -45.22 -85.23 8.39
C GLN A 53 -45.84 -86.63 8.49
N SER A 54 -45.78 -87.17 9.71
CA SER A 54 -46.34 -88.45 10.12
C SER A 54 -47.86 -88.37 10.25
N ASN A 55 -48.50 -89.48 9.85
CA ASN A 55 -49.92 -89.81 9.89
C ASN A 55 -50.76 -89.13 10.99
N GLU A 56 -51.72 -88.31 10.57
CA GLU A 56 -53.06 -88.27 11.17
C GLU A 56 -54.13 -88.27 10.08
N THR A 57 -54.97 -89.31 10.14
CA THR A 57 -56.37 -89.41 9.68
C THR A 57 -56.72 -89.07 8.22
N LYS A 58 -56.92 -90.16 7.45
CA LYS A 58 -57.70 -90.22 6.20
C LYS A 58 -59.08 -89.57 6.39
N VAL A 59 -59.35 -88.48 5.68
CA VAL A 59 -60.70 -87.99 5.39
C VAL A 59 -60.99 -88.18 3.91
N GLY A 60 -62.18 -88.69 3.64
CA GLY A 60 -62.58 -89.36 2.41
C GLY A 60 -62.62 -88.46 1.17
N ARG A 61 -62.53 -89.16 0.04
CA ARG A 61 -62.82 -88.70 -1.31
C ARG A 61 -64.23 -88.11 -1.38
N SER A 62 -64.35 -86.78 -1.40
CA SER A 62 -65.50 -86.07 -1.97
C SER A 62 -65.01 -84.80 -2.67
N PHE A 63 -65.63 -84.46 -3.81
CA PHE A 63 -65.35 -83.27 -4.61
C PHE A 63 -65.39 -81.98 -3.76
N GLN A 64 -66.28 -81.94 -2.76
CA GLN A 64 -66.46 -80.84 -1.82
C GLN A 64 -65.27 -80.64 -0.87
N GLY A 65 -64.60 -81.73 -0.45
CA GLY A 65 -63.42 -81.67 0.43
C GLY A 65 -62.16 -81.17 -0.26
N GLN A 66 -61.99 -81.49 -1.56
CA GLN A 66 -60.91 -80.93 -2.38
C GLN A 66 -61.10 -79.44 -2.67
N VAL A 67 -62.35 -79.00 -2.87
CA VAL A 67 -62.69 -77.57 -3.05
C VAL A 67 -62.43 -76.78 -1.76
N MET A 68 -62.87 -77.27 -0.60
CA MET A 68 -62.63 -76.60 0.68
C MET A 68 -61.15 -76.56 1.08
N GLY A 69 -60.39 -77.63 0.78
CA GLY A 69 -58.93 -77.65 0.95
C GLY A 69 -58.19 -76.66 0.05
N SER A 70 -58.63 -76.48 -1.20
CA SER A 70 -58.05 -75.51 -2.13
C SER A 70 -58.40 -74.06 -1.75
N ILE A 71 -59.61 -73.82 -1.24
CA ILE A 71 -60.04 -72.51 -0.70
C ILE A 71 -59.21 -72.14 0.54
N GLY A 72 -59.01 -73.07 1.47
CA GLY A 72 -58.17 -72.84 2.66
C GLY A 72 -56.68 -72.63 2.35
N ALA A 73 -56.16 -73.26 1.30
CA ALA A 73 -54.79 -73.03 0.82
C ALA A 73 -54.66 -71.71 0.02
N ARG A 74 -55.72 -71.26 -0.65
CA ARG A 74 -55.78 -69.96 -1.33
C ARG A 74 -55.86 -68.81 -0.32
N LEU A 75 -56.72 -68.92 0.70
CA LEU A 75 -56.85 -67.93 1.77
C LEU A 75 -55.54 -67.75 2.56
N ARG A 76 -54.79 -68.83 2.80
CA ARG A 76 -53.45 -68.73 3.43
C ARG A 76 -52.45 -67.97 2.58
N ARG A 77 -52.38 -68.25 1.27
CA ARG A 77 -51.53 -67.50 0.33
C ARG A 77 -51.93 -66.04 0.19
N GLU A 78 -53.23 -65.73 0.16
CA GLU A 78 -53.72 -64.35 0.15
C GLU A 78 -53.39 -63.63 1.46
N LYS A 79 -53.42 -64.31 2.61
CA LYS A 79 -53.05 -63.75 3.91
C LYS A 79 -51.53 -63.49 4.01
N GLU A 80 -50.71 -64.41 3.51
CA GLU A 80 -49.25 -64.24 3.42
C GLU A 80 -48.87 -63.12 2.45
N GLN A 81 -49.53 -63.03 1.29
CA GLN A 81 -49.34 -61.92 0.35
C GLN A 81 -49.75 -60.58 0.95
N ARG A 82 -50.87 -60.51 1.69
CA ARG A 82 -51.29 -59.30 2.41
C ARG A 82 -50.27 -58.88 3.46
N ALA A 83 -49.74 -59.82 4.24
CA ALA A 83 -48.71 -59.54 5.23
C ALA A 83 -47.42 -59.00 4.58
N GLN A 84 -46.99 -59.59 3.46
CA GLN A 84 -45.85 -59.07 2.68
C GLN A 84 -46.12 -57.67 2.13
N TYR A 85 -47.34 -57.40 1.65
CA TYR A 85 -47.72 -56.08 1.11
C TYR A 85 -47.81 -55.01 2.21
N GLU A 86 -48.27 -55.38 3.41
CA GLU A 86 -48.28 -54.50 4.60
C GLU A 86 -46.85 -54.16 5.05
N GLU A 87 -45.95 -55.15 5.07
CA GLU A 87 -44.54 -54.95 5.39
C GLU A 87 -43.86 -54.05 4.35
N TRP A 88 -44.12 -54.29 3.05
CA TRP A 88 -43.60 -53.47 1.96
C TRP A 88 -44.14 -52.04 2.01
N ARG A 89 -45.43 -51.85 2.32
CA ARG A 89 -46.06 -50.52 2.50
C ARG A 89 -45.47 -49.77 3.69
N ASN A 90 -45.18 -50.46 4.80
CA ASN A 90 -44.52 -49.85 5.98
C ASN A 90 -43.04 -49.50 5.71
N LEU A 91 -42.36 -50.25 4.85
CA LEU A 91 -40.99 -49.94 4.41
C LEU A 91 -40.93 -48.78 3.41
N THR A 92 -41.98 -48.61 2.60
CA THR A 92 -42.10 -47.53 1.60
C THR A 92 -42.95 -46.35 2.05
N ASP A 93 -43.33 -46.29 3.33
CA ASP A 93 -44.17 -45.23 3.88
C ASP A 93 -43.52 -43.85 3.64
N PRO A 94 -44.12 -43.00 2.79
CA PRO A 94 -43.58 -41.69 2.45
C PRO A 94 -43.41 -40.79 3.67
N THR A 95 -44.24 -40.96 4.71
CA THR A 95 -44.22 -40.14 5.92
C THR A 95 -42.97 -40.41 6.76
N ARG A 96 -42.54 -41.68 6.85
CA ARG A 96 -41.31 -42.07 7.55
C ARG A 96 -40.07 -41.54 6.83
N ASN A 97 -40.05 -41.62 5.50
CA ASN A 97 -38.96 -41.09 4.69
C ASN A 97 -38.88 -39.57 4.76
N TRP A 98 -40.02 -38.88 4.79
CA TRP A 98 -40.08 -37.44 4.95
C TRP A 98 -39.62 -37.00 6.35
N MET A 99 -40.04 -37.70 7.41
CA MET A 99 -39.60 -37.44 8.78
C MET A 99 -38.09 -37.65 8.94
N MET A 100 -37.54 -38.72 8.39
CA MET A 100 -36.09 -38.97 8.41
C MET A 100 -35.31 -37.90 7.63
N THR A 101 -35.84 -37.48 6.48
CA THR A 101 -35.23 -36.40 5.68
C THR A 101 -35.27 -35.07 6.43
N PHE A 102 -36.40 -34.74 7.05
CA PHE A 102 -36.57 -33.54 7.86
C PHE A 102 -35.60 -33.52 9.04
N VAL A 103 -35.52 -34.60 9.82
CA VAL A 103 -34.58 -34.73 10.95
C VAL A 103 -33.13 -34.59 10.48
N PHE A 104 -32.76 -35.19 9.34
CA PHE A 104 -31.42 -35.06 8.79
C PHE A 104 -31.11 -33.62 8.37
N LEU A 105 -32.00 -32.97 7.60
CA LEU A 105 -31.81 -31.59 7.14
C LEU A 105 -31.80 -30.59 8.31
N SER A 106 -32.70 -30.75 9.28
CA SER A 106 -32.70 -29.95 10.51
C SER A 106 -31.43 -30.19 11.33
N GLY A 107 -30.97 -31.43 11.45
CA GLY A 107 -29.72 -31.77 12.13
C GLY A 107 -28.50 -31.13 11.48
N VAL A 108 -28.41 -31.16 10.15
CA VAL A 108 -27.37 -30.46 9.37
C VAL A 108 -27.47 -28.95 9.56
N GLY A 109 -28.68 -28.38 9.49
CA GLY A 109 -28.91 -26.95 9.67
C GLY A 109 -28.53 -26.46 11.08
N ILE A 110 -28.93 -27.19 12.12
CA ILE A 110 -28.57 -26.91 13.52
C ILE A 110 -27.06 -27.07 13.71
N SER A 111 -26.44 -28.12 13.16
CA SER A 111 -25.00 -28.33 13.27
C SER A 111 -24.20 -27.23 12.56
N TYR A 112 -24.66 -26.79 11.39
CA TYR A 112 -24.07 -25.65 10.67
C TYR A 112 -24.21 -24.35 11.48
N TRP A 113 -25.41 -24.07 12.00
CA TRP A 113 -25.70 -22.89 12.81
C TRP A 113 -24.90 -22.87 14.12
N LEU A 114 -24.83 -23.99 14.85
CA LEU A 114 -23.96 -24.14 16.02
C LEU A 114 -22.48 -23.99 15.64
N GLY A 115 -22.09 -24.51 14.47
CA GLY A 115 -20.76 -24.33 13.90
C GLY A 115 -20.42 -22.87 13.57
N THR A 116 -21.39 -21.98 13.35
CA THR A 116 -21.10 -20.54 13.18
C THR A 116 -20.83 -19.81 14.49
N TYR A 117 -21.21 -20.38 15.64
CA TYR A 117 -20.82 -19.88 16.96
C TYR A 117 -19.46 -20.41 17.42
N TRP A 118 -18.96 -21.48 16.80
CA TRP A 118 -17.63 -21.99 17.12
C TRP A 118 -16.57 -21.03 16.54
N PRO A 119 -15.68 -20.45 17.38
CA PRO A 119 -14.64 -19.57 16.88
C PRO A 119 -13.76 -20.37 15.92
N ARG A 120 -13.65 -19.89 14.68
CA ARG A 120 -12.73 -20.49 13.71
C ARG A 120 -11.30 -20.27 14.21
N GLU A 121 -10.47 -21.31 14.11
CA GLU A 121 -9.05 -21.12 14.36
C GLU A 121 -8.51 -20.01 13.45
N PRO A 122 -7.70 -19.08 13.99
CA PRO A 122 -7.08 -18.05 13.16
C PRO A 122 -6.21 -18.73 12.09
N GLU A 123 -6.18 -18.13 10.89
CA GLU A 123 -5.28 -18.59 9.85
C GLU A 123 -3.83 -18.57 10.39
N PRO A 124 -3.11 -19.70 10.36
CA PRO A 124 -1.78 -19.81 10.97
C PRO A 124 -0.67 -19.10 10.18
N SER A 125 -1.01 -18.51 9.01
CA SER A 125 -0.06 -17.86 8.13
C SER A 125 0.34 -16.48 8.64
N SER A 126 1.65 -16.19 8.67
CA SER A 126 2.17 -14.85 9.00
C SER A 126 2.05 -13.85 7.85
N THR A 127 1.72 -14.31 6.65
CA THR A 127 1.48 -13.48 5.46
C THR A 127 0.08 -13.73 4.92
N LEU A 128 -0.46 -12.75 4.19
CA LEU A 128 -1.77 -12.84 3.56
C LEU A 128 -1.64 -12.77 2.04
N PRO A 129 -1.53 -13.92 1.35
CA PRO A 129 -1.57 -13.99 -0.11
C PRO A 129 -2.80 -13.30 -0.68
N LEU A 130 -2.63 -12.53 -1.77
CA LEU A 130 -3.75 -11.88 -2.47
C LEU A 130 -4.83 -12.88 -2.88
N GLY A 131 -4.43 -14.13 -3.15
CA GLY A 131 -5.35 -15.20 -3.48
C GLY A 131 -6.31 -15.62 -2.37
N LYS A 132 -5.97 -15.33 -1.10
CA LYS A 132 -6.73 -15.67 0.11
C LYS A 132 -7.50 -14.48 0.69
N THR A 133 -7.42 -13.30 0.08
CA THR A 133 -8.14 -12.13 0.59
C THR A 133 -9.64 -12.27 0.38
N THR A 134 -10.41 -11.61 1.23
CA THR A 134 -11.85 -11.42 1.02
C THR A 134 -12.10 -9.98 0.59
N ALA A 135 -12.88 -9.82 -0.48
CA ALA A 135 -13.31 -8.52 -0.98
C ALA A 135 -13.91 -7.65 0.14
N PRO A 136 -13.50 -6.38 0.27
CA PRO A 136 -14.10 -5.46 1.24
C PRO A 136 -15.61 -5.31 1.01
N LYS A 137 -16.39 -5.32 2.09
CA LYS A 137 -17.85 -5.14 2.06
C LYS A 137 -18.24 -3.76 2.61
N HIS A 138 -17.92 -2.73 1.85
CA HIS A 138 -18.28 -1.34 2.17
C HIS A 138 -19.76 -1.07 1.92
N ASN A 139 -20.35 -0.15 2.68
CA ASN A 139 -21.75 0.27 2.52
C ASN A 139 -21.82 1.75 2.17
N THR A 140 -21.72 2.06 0.89
CA THR A 140 -21.75 3.42 0.33
C THR A 140 -23.12 3.80 -0.25
N LYS A 141 -24.19 3.09 0.16
CA LYS A 141 -25.56 3.44 -0.24
C LYS A 141 -25.93 4.82 0.27
N LEU A 142 -26.71 5.57 -0.52
CA LEU A 142 -27.03 6.96 -0.24
C LEU A 142 -27.68 7.14 1.15
N GLU A 143 -28.59 6.24 1.53
CA GLU A 143 -29.28 6.32 2.82
C GLU A 143 -28.32 6.15 4.01
N ASN A 144 -27.30 5.28 3.85
CA ASN A 144 -26.27 5.10 4.87
C ASN A 144 -25.33 6.30 4.95
N MET A 145 -24.98 6.91 3.81
CA MET A 145 -24.16 8.12 3.76
C MET A 145 -24.88 9.32 4.37
N GLN A 146 -26.16 9.52 4.08
CA GLN A 146 -26.98 10.59 4.67
C GLN A 146 -27.14 10.43 6.18
N ALA A 147 -27.35 9.19 6.65
CA ALA A 147 -27.40 8.91 8.08
C ALA A 147 -26.05 9.16 8.77
N ALA A 148 -24.93 8.81 8.12
CA ALA A 148 -23.59 9.09 8.61
C ALA A 148 -23.29 10.60 8.64
N TRP A 149 -23.71 11.34 7.61
CA TRP A 149 -23.60 12.79 7.56
C TRP A 149 -24.28 13.46 8.76
N ALA A 150 -25.49 13.01 9.12
CA ALA A 150 -26.18 13.52 10.31
C ALA A 150 -25.43 13.19 11.62
N ASP A 151 -24.74 12.05 11.68
CA ASP A 151 -23.86 11.71 12.82
C ASP A 151 -22.62 12.61 12.84
N PHE A 152 -21.98 12.89 11.69
CA PHE A 152 -20.82 13.79 11.60
C PHE A 152 -21.18 15.22 12.00
N VAL A 153 -22.31 15.75 11.55
CA VAL A 153 -22.81 17.08 11.93
C VAL A 153 -23.00 17.17 13.46
N LYS A 154 -23.41 16.10 14.14
CA LYS A 154 -23.49 16.09 15.60
C LYS A 154 -22.13 16.08 16.28
N ILE A 155 -21.12 15.46 15.66
CA ILE A 155 -19.76 15.34 16.21
C ILE A 155 -19.00 16.66 16.03
N VAL A 156 -18.93 17.16 14.80
CA VAL A 156 -18.09 18.31 14.44
C VAL A 156 -18.87 19.61 14.25
N GLY A 157 -20.21 19.56 14.19
CA GLY A 157 -21.03 20.72 13.83
C GLY A 157 -21.25 20.87 12.32
N GLN A 158 -22.32 21.54 11.93
CA GLN A 158 -22.75 21.67 10.53
C GLN A 158 -21.70 22.36 9.65
N ASP A 159 -21.03 23.39 10.16
CA ASP A 159 -20.03 24.18 9.43
C ASP A 159 -18.71 23.43 9.18
N ASN A 160 -18.58 22.23 9.74
CA ASN A 160 -17.44 21.33 9.60
C ASN A 160 -17.74 20.10 8.72
N VAL A 161 -18.88 20.08 8.02
CA VAL A 161 -19.22 19.01 7.06
C VAL A 161 -19.66 19.63 5.74
N SER A 162 -18.89 19.40 4.67
CA SER A 162 -19.19 19.92 3.34
C SER A 162 -19.65 18.84 2.37
N THR A 163 -20.71 19.15 1.62
CA THR A 163 -21.18 18.38 0.46
C THR A 163 -21.11 19.22 -0.82
N ALA A 164 -20.38 20.34 -0.80
CA ALA A 164 -20.23 21.21 -1.96
C ALA A 164 -19.39 20.52 -3.03
N GLU A 165 -19.77 20.67 -4.31
CA GLU A 165 -19.10 19.98 -5.42
C GLU A 165 -17.61 20.35 -5.51
N ASN A 166 -17.28 21.64 -5.40
CA ASN A 166 -15.90 22.10 -5.46
C ASN A 166 -15.02 21.48 -4.36
N ASP A 167 -15.54 21.35 -3.14
CA ASP A 167 -14.80 20.71 -2.05
C ASP A 167 -14.60 19.22 -2.35
N ILE A 168 -15.61 18.53 -2.86
CA ILE A 168 -15.51 17.11 -3.22
C ILE A 168 -14.48 16.90 -4.34
N GLU A 169 -14.49 17.76 -5.38
CA GLU A 169 -13.55 17.70 -6.49
C GLU A 169 -12.10 17.96 -6.04
N HIS A 170 -11.88 18.98 -5.20
CA HIS A 170 -10.56 19.31 -4.66
C HIS A 170 -9.95 18.19 -3.79
N HIS A 171 -10.81 17.34 -3.23
CA HIS A 171 -10.41 16.18 -2.42
C HIS A 171 -10.43 14.86 -3.21
N ALA A 172 -10.66 14.88 -4.52
CA ALA A 172 -10.66 13.68 -5.36
C ALA A 172 -9.37 13.50 -6.17
N THR A 173 -8.81 14.59 -6.69
CA THR A 173 -7.62 14.58 -7.55
C THR A 173 -6.90 15.92 -7.52
N SER A 174 -5.75 16.00 -8.17
CA SER A 174 -5.05 17.25 -8.48
C SER A 174 -4.54 17.24 -9.93
N SER A 175 -4.21 18.43 -10.45
CA SER A 175 -3.67 18.59 -11.80
C SER A 175 -2.24 18.03 -11.98
N TRP A 176 -1.55 17.77 -10.87
CA TRP A 176 -0.20 17.21 -10.82
C TRP A 176 -0.15 15.73 -10.43
N SER A 177 -1.30 15.11 -10.15
CA SER A 177 -1.38 13.67 -9.89
C SER A 177 -1.25 12.88 -11.20
N SER A 178 -0.43 11.83 -11.19
CA SER A 178 -0.31 10.88 -12.31
C SER A 178 -1.57 10.01 -12.47
N HIS A 179 -2.36 9.88 -11.40
CA HIS A 179 -3.71 9.29 -11.44
C HIS A 179 -4.76 10.39 -11.51
N GLN A 180 -5.61 10.36 -12.54
CA GLN A 180 -6.75 11.25 -12.66
C GLN A 180 -8.01 10.51 -12.17
N ALA A 181 -8.72 11.11 -11.21
CA ALA A 181 -9.90 10.48 -10.62
C ALA A 181 -11.00 10.24 -11.66
N GLY A 182 -11.52 9.01 -11.68
CA GLY A 182 -12.72 8.69 -12.47
C GLY A 182 -13.98 9.34 -11.91
N ALA A 183 -15.06 9.36 -12.69
CA ALA A 183 -16.34 9.99 -12.31
C ALA A 183 -16.93 9.46 -10.98
N ASP A 184 -16.65 8.20 -10.65
CA ASP A 184 -17.10 7.53 -9.42
C ASP A 184 -16.08 7.58 -8.26
N GLU A 185 -14.88 8.10 -8.48
CA GLU A 185 -13.78 8.12 -7.49
C GLU A 185 -13.80 9.41 -6.65
N ARG A 186 -14.94 9.64 -6.00
CA ARG A 186 -15.22 10.85 -5.21
C ARG A 186 -15.90 10.50 -3.90
N SER A 187 -15.60 11.25 -2.84
CA SER A 187 -16.29 11.14 -1.57
C SER A 187 -17.71 11.70 -1.63
N PHE A 188 -18.57 11.23 -0.74
CA PHE A 188 -19.92 11.78 -0.52
C PHE A 188 -19.86 13.16 0.16
N CYS A 189 -18.97 13.32 1.13
CA CYS A 189 -18.75 14.58 1.85
C CYS A 189 -17.31 14.68 2.36
N VAL A 190 -16.91 15.89 2.71
CA VAL A 190 -15.66 16.22 3.40
C VAL A 190 -15.98 16.61 4.83
N VAL A 191 -15.27 16.05 5.80
CA VAL A 191 -15.43 16.32 7.24
C VAL A 191 -14.16 16.97 7.78
N TYR A 192 -14.30 18.08 8.50
CA TYR A 192 -13.20 18.90 9.01
C TYR A 192 -13.14 18.87 10.55
N PRO A 193 -12.56 17.82 11.17
CA PRO A 193 -12.41 17.76 12.62
C PRO A 193 -11.39 18.80 13.13
N LEU A 194 -11.51 19.15 14.41
CA LEU A 194 -10.63 20.06 15.15
C LEU A 194 -9.79 19.34 16.21
N THR A 195 -10.19 18.13 16.62
CA THR A 195 -9.56 17.37 17.72
C THR A 195 -9.36 15.90 17.40
N THR A 196 -8.44 15.25 18.11
CA THR A 196 -8.20 13.80 18.01
C THR A 196 -9.45 13.00 18.37
N GLU A 197 -10.21 13.47 19.35
CA GLU A 197 -11.44 12.85 19.83
C GLU A 197 -12.54 12.89 18.76
N GLU A 198 -12.70 14.01 18.05
CA GLU A 198 -13.64 14.09 16.92
C GLU A 198 -13.26 13.11 15.80
N VAL A 199 -11.97 12.99 15.46
CA VAL A 199 -11.49 12.01 14.46
C VAL A 199 -11.82 10.58 14.92
N SER A 200 -11.63 10.27 16.21
CA SER A 200 -12.00 8.99 16.81
C SER A 200 -13.50 8.70 16.68
N GLU A 201 -14.37 9.65 17.02
CA GLU A 201 -15.82 9.48 16.92
C GLU A 201 -16.30 9.33 15.45
N ILE A 202 -15.73 10.10 14.52
CA ILE A 202 -15.98 9.95 13.08
C ILE A 202 -15.61 8.53 12.64
N MET A 203 -14.43 8.04 13.02
CA MET A 203 -13.99 6.70 12.67
C MET A 203 -14.88 5.60 13.29
N LYS A 204 -15.39 5.78 14.50
CA LYS A 204 -16.38 4.84 15.09
C LYS A 204 -17.67 4.77 14.27
N VAL A 205 -18.16 5.91 13.78
CA VAL A 205 -19.32 5.95 12.86
C VAL A 205 -19.00 5.21 11.57
N CYS A 206 -17.86 5.53 10.93
CA CYS A 206 -17.43 4.88 9.70
C CYS A 206 -17.24 3.38 9.87
N HIS A 207 -16.65 2.93 10.98
CA HIS A 207 -16.44 1.53 11.31
C HIS A 207 -17.76 0.76 11.45
N ARG A 208 -18.67 1.27 12.28
CA ARG A 208 -20.01 0.67 12.49
C ARG A 208 -20.81 0.59 11.20
N ARG A 209 -20.71 1.62 10.36
CA ARG A 209 -21.47 1.75 9.11
C ARG A 209 -20.73 1.18 7.88
N ARG A 210 -19.49 0.69 8.04
CA ARG A 210 -18.61 0.18 6.97
C ARG A 210 -18.37 1.18 5.84
N ILE A 211 -18.08 2.43 6.21
CA ILE A 211 -17.84 3.54 5.28
C ILE A 211 -16.33 3.66 5.07
N PRO A 212 -15.84 3.63 3.81
CA PRO A 212 -14.44 3.86 3.52
C PRO A 212 -14.08 5.33 3.76
N VAL A 213 -12.84 5.57 4.17
CA VAL A 213 -12.34 6.87 4.61
C VAL A 213 -11.03 7.17 3.89
N THR A 214 -10.91 8.38 3.36
CA THR A 214 -9.66 8.91 2.81
C THR A 214 -9.20 10.06 3.68
N GLY A 215 -7.96 10.01 4.17
CA GLY A 215 -7.37 11.12 4.92
C GLY A 215 -6.81 12.16 3.96
N TYR A 216 -7.01 13.44 4.29
CA TYR A 216 -6.55 14.57 3.50
C TYR A 216 -5.84 15.59 4.40
N SER A 217 -4.76 16.17 3.90
CA SER A 217 -3.97 17.19 4.60
C SER A 217 -3.56 18.29 3.61
N GLY A 218 -2.31 18.33 3.14
CA GLY A 218 -1.89 19.37 2.20
C GLY A 218 -2.34 19.17 0.74
N GLY A 219 -2.85 17.99 0.36
CA GLY A 219 -3.31 17.72 -1.02
C GLY A 219 -2.21 17.71 -2.09
N THR A 220 -0.93 17.71 -1.71
CA THR A 220 0.21 17.90 -2.64
C THR A 220 0.82 16.62 -3.20
N SER A 221 0.40 15.44 -2.76
CA SER A 221 0.97 14.14 -3.16
C SER A 221 0.70 13.78 -4.63
N LEU A 222 1.54 12.94 -5.24
CA LEU A 222 1.55 12.73 -6.70
C LEU A 222 0.95 11.40 -7.20
N GLU A 223 0.97 10.33 -6.39
CA GLU A 223 0.63 8.96 -6.85
C GLU A 223 -0.83 8.55 -6.57
N GLY A 224 -1.78 9.49 -6.59
CA GLY A 224 -3.20 9.22 -6.32
C GLY A 224 -3.53 8.88 -4.84
N HIS A 225 -2.73 9.38 -3.90
CA HIS A 225 -2.80 9.02 -2.48
C HIS A 225 -4.15 9.36 -1.82
N PHE A 226 -4.77 10.46 -2.20
CA PHE A 226 -6.02 10.94 -1.60
C PHE A 226 -7.24 10.73 -2.50
N THR A 227 -7.12 9.98 -3.61
CA THR A 227 -8.27 9.69 -4.48
C THR A 227 -9.23 8.68 -3.83
N PRO A 228 -10.52 9.02 -3.61
CA PRO A 228 -11.50 8.13 -2.98
C PRO A 228 -12.02 7.01 -3.92
N THR A 229 -11.18 6.01 -4.23
CA THR A 229 -11.50 4.87 -5.12
C THR A 229 -12.72 4.04 -4.70
N ARG A 230 -13.11 4.13 -3.42
CA ARG A 230 -14.26 3.41 -2.84
C ARG A 230 -15.40 4.34 -2.41
N LYS A 231 -15.46 5.57 -2.92
CA LYS A 231 -16.40 6.60 -2.45
C LYS A 231 -16.20 6.85 -0.95
N GLY A 232 -17.28 6.95 -0.17
CA GLY A 232 -17.22 7.11 1.28
C GLY A 232 -17.01 8.56 1.68
N VAL A 233 -16.09 8.82 2.61
CA VAL A 233 -15.87 10.18 3.15
C VAL A 233 -14.40 10.57 3.10
N SER A 234 -14.15 11.86 2.89
CA SER A 234 -12.83 12.46 3.07
C SER A 234 -12.78 13.13 4.45
N ILE A 235 -11.71 12.89 5.21
CA ILE A 235 -11.43 13.58 6.47
C ILE A 235 -10.28 14.54 6.21
N ASP A 236 -10.57 15.83 6.19
CA ASP A 236 -9.58 16.88 5.99
C ASP A 236 -9.13 17.45 7.34
N PHE A 237 -7.84 17.30 7.61
CA PHE A 237 -7.18 17.81 8.80
C PHE A 237 -6.92 19.32 8.78
N GLY A 238 -7.30 20.07 7.74
CA GLY A 238 -6.97 21.48 7.53
C GLY A 238 -7.26 22.42 8.71
N ARG A 239 -8.17 22.04 9.62
CA ARG A 239 -8.49 22.80 10.86
C ARG A 239 -7.66 22.37 12.09
N MET A 240 -6.84 21.34 11.96
CA MET A 240 -5.87 20.84 12.95
C MET A 240 -4.44 21.29 12.57
N ASN A 241 -4.18 22.59 12.68
CA ASN A 241 -2.97 23.25 12.16
C ASN A 241 -2.19 24.03 13.22
N LYS A 242 -2.17 23.55 14.48
CA LYS A 242 -1.51 24.23 15.60
C LYS A 242 -0.18 23.61 15.99
N ILE A 243 0.74 24.45 16.47
CA ILE A 243 1.85 24.02 17.33
C ILE A 243 1.26 23.86 18.73
N ILE A 244 1.30 22.64 19.25
CA ILE A 244 0.77 22.32 20.58
C ILE A 244 1.79 22.67 21.66
N ASN A 245 3.06 22.34 21.43
CA ASN A 245 4.13 22.69 22.36
C ASN A 245 5.49 22.76 21.67
N LEU A 246 6.37 23.64 22.13
CA LEU A 246 7.77 23.73 21.69
C LEU A 246 8.68 23.52 22.89
N HIS A 247 9.50 22.48 22.86
CA HIS A 247 10.48 22.15 23.88
C HIS A 247 11.87 22.52 23.36
N LYS A 248 12.20 23.82 23.44
CA LYS A 248 13.41 24.38 22.83
C LYS A 248 14.69 23.72 23.37
N GLU A 249 14.75 23.50 24.68
CA GLU A 249 15.90 22.92 25.37
C GLU A 249 16.09 21.43 25.03
N ASP A 250 14.99 20.72 24.73
CA ASP A 250 14.99 19.30 24.36
C ASP A 250 15.12 19.08 22.84
N LEU A 251 15.00 20.18 22.06
CA LEU A 251 15.01 20.19 20.61
C LEU A 251 13.93 19.27 20.02
N ASP A 252 12.69 19.42 20.51
CA ASP A 252 11.49 18.79 19.94
C ASP A 252 10.26 19.72 19.96
N VAL A 253 9.31 19.44 19.08
CA VAL A 253 8.06 20.20 18.91
C VAL A 253 6.89 19.23 18.74
N VAL A 254 5.75 19.57 19.33
CA VAL A 254 4.48 18.83 19.18
C VAL A 254 3.56 19.65 18.29
N VAL A 255 3.07 19.06 17.20
CA VAL A 255 2.27 19.74 16.18
C VAL A 255 1.09 18.89 15.72
N GLN A 256 0.05 19.56 15.24
CA GLN A 256 -1.08 18.91 14.58
C GLN A 256 -0.81 18.64 13.08
N PRO A 257 -1.53 17.69 12.44
CA PRO A 257 -1.22 17.19 11.09
C PRO A 257 -1.26 18.23 9.97
N ALA A 258 -2.11 19.26 10.05
CA ALA A 258 -2.17 20.31 9.03
C ALA A 258 -1.22 21.48 9.29
N MET A 259 -0.24 21.31 10.18
CA MET A 259 0.87 22.25 10.28
C MET A 259 1.68 22.21 8.98
N GLY A 260 1.77 23.32 8.26
CA GLY A 260 2.68 23.47 7.12
C GLY A 260 4.13 23.53 7.58
N TRP A 261 5.04 22.84 6.89
CA TRP A 261 6.45 22.80 7.31
C TRP A 261 7.13 24.16 7.19
N GLU A 262 6.72 24.98 6.22
CA GLU A 262 7.21 26.35 5.99
C GLU A 262 6.87 27.25 7.19
N ALA A 263 5.58 27.30 7.56
CA ALA A 263 5.10 28.06 8.71
C ALA A 263 5.72 27.57 10.04
N LEU A 264 5.94 26.25 10.18
CA LEU A 264 6.65 25.70 11.32
C LEU A 264 8.10 26.23 11.38
N ASN A 265 8.81 26.25 10.25
CA ASN A 265 10.18 26.77 10.17
C ASN A 265 10.28 28.27 10.38
N ASP A 266 9.28 29.05 9.96
CA ASP A 266 9.20 30.48 10.26
C ASP A 266 9.11 30.71 11.77
N HIS A 267 8.30 29.91 12.48
CA HIS A 267 8.18 29.98 13.93
C HIS A 267 9.47 29.52 14.64
N LEU A 268 10.00 28.36 14.27
CA LEU A 268 11.24 27.81 14.87
C LEU A 268 12.45 28.72 14.61
N GLY A 269 12.47 29.38 13.45
CA GLY A 269 13.57 30.23 13.03
C GLY A 269 13.83 31.41 13.97
N GLN A 270 12.79 31.94 14.60
CA GLN A 270 12.87 33.00 15.61
C GLN A 270 13.63 32.56 16.87
N GLN A 271 13.73 31.23 17.08
CA GLN A 271 14.42 30.62 18.22
C GLN A 271 15.79 30.06 17.86
N GLY A 272 16.28 30.29 16.63
CA GLY A 272 17.52 29.71 16.12
C GLY A 272 17.42 28.22 15.79
N LEU A 273 16.19 27.70 15.66
CA LEU A 273 15.92 26.30 15.36
C LEU A 273 15.32 26.14 13.95
N PHE A 274 15.33 24.91 13.43
CA PHE A 274 14.58 24.52 12.25
C PHE A 274 14.27 23.01 12.25
N PHE A 275 13.25 22.66 11.48
CA PHE A 275 12.83 21.33 11.09
C PHE A 275 13.36 21.03 9.68
N PRO A 276 14.31 20.10 9.50
CA PRO A 276 15.02 19.96 8.22
C PRO A 276 14.26 19.43 7.03
N PRO A 277 13.32 18.46 7.14
CA PRO A 277 12.55 17.98 6.00
C PRO A 277 11.86 19.12 5.26
N ASP A 278 12.17 19.25 3.96
CA ASP A 278 11.81 20.38 3.10
C ASP A 278 11.24 19.90 1.75
N PRO A 279 10.12 19.15 1.75
CA PRO A 279 9.46 18.76 0.50
C PRO A 279 8.88 19.99 -0.23
N GLY A 280 8.29 19.76 -1.40
CA GLY A 280 7.62 20.81 -2.16
C GLY A 280 6.67 21.70 -1.33
N PRO A 281 6.54 23.00 -1.66
CA PRO A 281 5.69 23.94 -0.93
C PRO A 281 4.24 23.46 -0.76
N GLY A 282 3.60 23.87 0.34
CA GLY A 282 2.22 23.48 0.67
C GLY A 282 2.08 22.10 1.32
N ALA A 283 3.16 21.32 1.43
CA ALA A 283 3.15 20.08 2.19
C ALA A 283 2.92 20.34 3.70
N MET A 284 2.14 19.46 4.31
CA MET A 284 1.78 19.51 5.74
C MET A 284 2.23 18.24 6.46
N ILE A 285 2.54 18.37 7.75
CA ILE A 285 3.18 17.32 8.57
C ILE A 285 2.48 15.95 8.47
N GLY A 286 1.14 15.90 8.47
CA GLY A 286 0.38 14.66 8.37
C GLY A 286 0.63 13.94 7.04
N GLY A 287 0.60 14.69 5.93
CA GLY A 287 0.93 14.17 4.60
C GLY A 287 2.39 13.74 4.49
N MET A 288 3.31 14.54 5.04
CA MET A 288 4.75 14.23 5.10
C MET A 288 5.01 12.91 5.84
N ILE A 289 4.33 12.68 6.96
CA ILE A 289 4.39 11.41 7.69
C ILE A 289 3.79 10.28 6.85
N GLY A 290 2.63 10.54 6.23
CA GLY A 290 1.92 9.59 5.39
C GLY A 290 2.78 9.03 4.27
N THR A 291 3.51 9.88 3.54
CA THR A 291 4.38 9.46 2.44
C THR A 291 5.81 9.13 2.87
N GLY A 292 6.21 9.49 4.09
CA GLY A 292 7.60 9.38 4.52
C GLY A 292 8.52 10.29 3.71
N CYS A 293 8.03 11.49 3.39
CA CYS A 293 8.62 12.38 2.39
C CYS A 293 10.10 12.71 2.61
N SER A 294 10.76 13.11 1.53
CA SER A 294 12.13 13.62 1.52
C SER A 294 12.16 15.12 1.17
N GLY A 295 13.24 15.61 0.56
CA GLY A 295 13.46 17.00 0.17
C GLY A 295 14.95 17.26 -0.09
N THR A 296 15.32 18.50 -0.44
CA THR A 296 16.73 18.82 -0.77
C THR A 296 17.68 18.60 0.41
N ASN A 297 17.19 18.71 1.64
CA ASN A 297 17.97 18.51 2.85
C ASN A 297 18.09 17.02 3.26
N ALA A 298 17.38 16.11 2.60
CA ALA A 298 17.32 14.69 2.99
C ALA A 298 18.71 14.02 2.97
N TYR A 299 19.55 14.37 2.00
CA TYR A 299 20.93 13.87 1.93
C TYR A 299 21.70 14.07 3.24
N ARG A 300 21.59 15.25 3.87
CA ARG A 300 22.32 15.58 5.09
C ARG A 300 21.61 15.14 6.36
N TYR A 301 20.28 15.22 6.37
CA TYR A 301 19.48 15.13 7.60
C TYR A 301 18.59 13.88 7.68
N GLY A 302 18.49 13.09 6.61
CA GLY A 302 17.52 12.00 6.49
C GLY A 302 16.11 12.49 6.12
N THR A 303 15.19 11.54 5.95
CA THR A 303 13.82 11.82 5.51
C THR A 303 12.88 12.03 6.69
N MET A 304 11.59 12.23 6.44
CA MET A 304 10.59 12.34 7.50
C MET A 304 10.67 11.18 8.51
N ARG A 305 11.09 9.99 8.05
CA ARG A 305 11.32 8.81 8.89
C ARG A 305 12.23 9.13 10.07
N GLU A 306 13.32 9.87 9.86
CA GLU A 306 14.29 10.16 10.90
C GLU A 306 13.77 11.20 11.87
N TRP A 307 12.88 12.09 11.47
CA TRP A 307 12.52 13.30 12.22
C TRP A 307 11.29 13.18 13.12
N VAL A 308 10.51 12.10 12.98
CA VAL A 308 9.37 11.82 13.86
C VAL A 308 9.82 11.10 15.12
N LEU A 309 9.53 11.69 16.28
CA LEU A 309 9.71 11.02 17.57
C LEU A 309 8.50 10.17 17.94
N SER A 310 7.30 10.72 17.92
CA SER A 310 6.09 10.01 18.35
C SER A 310 4.89 10.50 17.56
N LEU A 311 3.89 9.64 17.44
CA LEU A 311 2.63 9.91 16.77
C LEU A 311 1.47 9.54 17.71
N THR A 312 0.43 10.38 17.70
CA THR A 312 -0.92 10.03 18.13
C THR A 312 -1.73 9.68 16.88
N VAL A 313 -2.31 8.48 16.85
CA VAL A 313 -2.95 7.91 15.67
C VAL A 313 -4.34 7.39 16.04
N VAL A 314 -5.33 7.65 15.20
CA VAL A 314 -6.67 7.07 15.26
C VAL A 314 -6.73 5.88 14.29
N LEU A 315 -7.05 4.71 14.81
CA LEU A 315 -7.16 3.46 14.03
C LEU A 315 -8.52 3.32 13.34
N ALA A 316 -8.66 2.28 12.50
CA ALA A 316 -9.85 2.05 11.68
C ALA A 316 -11.17 1.91 12.48
N ASP A 317 -11.08 1.44 13.73
CA ASP A 317 -12.20 1.28 14.67
C ASP A 317 -12.44 2.52 15.56
N GLY A 318 -11.62 3.56 15.39
CA GLY A 318 -11.62 4.77 16.21
C GLY A 318 -10.75 4.69 17.46
N THR A 319 -10.03 3.59 17.71
CA THR A 319 -9.09 3.51 18.84
C THR A 319 -7.98 4.54 18.69
N ILE A 320 -7.73 5.34 19.74
CA ILE A 320 -6.63 6.29 19.79
C ILE A 320 -5.41 5.59 20.42
N ILE A 321 -4.28 5.62 19.73
CA ILE A 321 -3.01 5.12 20.24
C ILE A 321 -1.94 6.20 20.23
N LYS A 322 -0.98 6.09 21.15
CA LYS A 322 0.27 6.85 21.13
C LYS A 322 1.43 5.88 20.90
N THR A 323 2.22 6.14 19.87
CA THR A 323 3.23 5.17 19.41
C THR A 323 4.43 5.05 20.34
N ARG A 324 4.84 6.14 21.02
CA ARG A 324 5.79 6.11 22.15
C ARG A 324 5.79 7.42 22.96
N GLN A 325 6.67 7.51 23.95
CA GLN A 325 6.94 8.75 24.71
C GLN A 325 8.01 9.61 24.03
N ARG A 326 8.18 10.86 24.50
CA ARG A 326 9.11 11.86 23.93
C ARG A 326 10.61 11.50 23.88
N PRO A 327 11.19 10.71 24.81
CA PRO A 327 12.64 10.46 24.81
C PRO A 327 13.15 9.94 23.46
N ARG A 328 14.27 10.51 22.99
CA ARG A 328 14.85 10.16 21.68
C ARG A 328 15.17 8.68 21.55
N LYS A 329 15.64 8.05 22.65
CA LYS A 329 15.94 6.62 22.74
C LYS A 329 14.84 5.92 23.52
N SER A 330 14.35 4.81 22.98
CA SER A 330 13.45 3.89 23.66
C SER A 330 13.63 2.49 23.07
N SER A 331 13.55 1.47 23.92
CA SER A 331 13.47 0.06 23.52
C SER A 331 12.24 -0.60 24.16
N ALA A 332 11.26 0.20 24.57
CA ALA A 332 10.03 -0.27 25.18
C ALA A 332 9.06 -0.79 24.09
N GLY A 333 9.19 -2.06 23.74
CA GLY A 333 8.33 -2.74 22.75
C GLY A 333 8.70 -2.43 21.30
N TYR A 334 7.75 -2.65 20.39
CA TYR A 334 7.94 -2.44 18.95
C TYR A 334 7.91 -0.95 18.58
N ASP A 335 8.68 -0.56 17.56
CA ASP A 335 8.64 0.81 17.02
C ASP A 335 7.43 0.99 16.08
N LEU A 336 6.27 1.24 16.68
CA LEU A 336 5.05 1.51 15.93
C LEU A 336 5.12 2.83 15.16
N THR A 337 5.94 3.79 15.60
CA THR A 337 6.11 5.08 14.93
C THR A 337 6.57 4.87 13.48
N LYS A 338 7.58 4.02 13.27
CA LYS A 338 8.11 3.70 11.94
C LYS A 338 7.15 2.92 11.05
N LEU A 339 6.15 2.26 11.63
CA LEU A 339 5.11 1.53 10.90
C LEU A 339 4.09 2.47 10.26
N PHE A 340 3.75 3.58 10.92
CA PHE A 340 2.81 4.58 10.38
C PHE A 340 3.46 5.56 9.40
N ILE A 341 4.78 5.79 9.50
CA ILE A 341 5.50 6.64 8.55
C ILE A 341 5.66 5.90 7.22
N GLY A 342 5.15 6.50 6.13
CA GLY A 342 5.08 5.85 4.82
C GLY A 342 3.88 4.91 4.66
N SER A 343 2.94 4.90 5.61
CA SER A 343 1.73 4.06 5.50
C SER A 343 0.63 4.65 4.63
N GLU A 344 0.78 5.91 4.19
CA GLU A 344 -0.12 6.62 3.29
C GLU A 344 -1.58 6.66 3.78
N GLY A 345 -1.77 6.71 5.12
CA GLY A 345 -3.09 6.70 5.74
C GLY A 345 -3.82 5.36 5.66
N THR A 346 -3.16 4.29 5.19
CA THR A 346 -3.77 2.96 5.07
C THR A 346 -3.84 2.21 6.40
N LEU A 347 -3.04 2.57 7.40
CA LEU A 347 -3.01 1.88 8.70
C LEU A 347 -3.67 2.68 9.84
N GLY A 348 -3.79 3.99 9.69
CA GLY A 348 -4.33 4.88 10.70
C GLY A 348 -4.25 6.34 10.27
N LEU A 349 -4.95 7.21 11.01
CA LEU A 349 -5.00 8.64 10.78
C LEU A 349 -4.15 9.37 11.85
N VAL A 350 -3.10 10.07 11.42
CA VAL A 350 -2.22 10.82 12.33
C VAL A 350 -2.90 12.12 12.75
N THR A 351 -3.01 12.36 14.05
CA THR A 351 -3.70 13.52 14.63
C THR A 351 -2.79 14.43 15.46
N GLU A 352 -1.61 13.94 15.87
CA GLU A 352 -0.55 14.72 16.50
C GLU A 352 0.80 14.07 16.21
N ALA A 353 1.83 14.89 16.00
CA ALA A 353 3.21 14.44 15.83
C ALA A 353 4.15 15.18 16.78
N THR A 354 4.97 14.43 17.50
CA THR A 354 6.18 14.96 18.15
C THR A 354 7.34 14.81 17.18
N LEU A 355 7.94 15.93 16.77
CA LEU A 355 9.03 16.00 15.81
C LEU A 355 10.31 16.46 16.50
N LYS A 356 11.45 15.93 16.08
CA LYS A 356 12.76 16.53 16.40
C LYS A 356 12.87 17.88 15.68
N VAL A 357 13.62 18.79 16.28
CA VAL A 357 14.14 19.98 15.60
C VAL A 357 15.64 20.07 15.84
N THR A 358 16.33 20.94 15.11
CA THR A 358 17.77 21.14 15.24
C THR A 358 18.13 22.61 15.15
N VAL A 359 19.34 22.96 15.59
CA VAL A 359 19.86 24.32 15.54
C VAL A 359 20.21 24.69 14.09
N LYS A 360 19.91 25.93 13.70
CA LYS A 360 20.31 26.47 12.39
C LYS A 360 21.84 26.50 12.28
N PRO A 361 22.42 26.12 11.12
CA PRO A 361 23.85 26.22 10.91
C PRO A 361 24.33 27.68 10.99
N GLU A 362 25.55 27.90 11.49
CA GLU A 362 26.16 29.23 11.61
C GLU A 362 26.41 29.88 10.24
N SER A 363 26.73 29.06 9.23
CA SER A 363 27.03 29.50 7.87
C SER A 363 26.42 28.52 6.87
N THR A 364 25.85 29.08 5.79
CA THR A 364 25.45 28.35 4.59
C THR A 364 26.12 28.95 3.36
N SER A 365 26.22 28.16 2.29
CA SER A 365 26.65 28.63 0.98
C SER A 365 26.06 27.75 -0.11
N VAL A 366 26.00 28.27 -1.34
CA VAL A 366 25.56 27.55 -2.53
C VAL A 366 26.69 27.54 -3.56
N ALA A 367 26.82 26.46 -4.33
CA ALA A 367 27.64 26.43 -5.54
C ALA A 367 26.90 25.78 -6.70
N VAL A 368 27.18 26.24 -7.92
CA VAL A 368 26.60 25.74 -9.16
C VAL A 368 27.70 25.38 -10.16
N CYS A 369 27.57 24.24 -10.80
CA CYS A 369 28.62 23.66 -11.63
C CYS A 369 28.04 23.00 -12.88
N SER A 370 28.43 23.46 -14.06
CA SER A 370 27.98 22.87 -15.34
C SER A 370 28.93 21.78 -15.85
N PHE A 371 28.38 20.82 -16.58
CA PHE A 371 29.07 19.64 -17.10
C PHE A 371 28.73 19.40 -18.57
N PRO A 372 29.62 18.75 -19.34
CA PRO A 372 29.40 18.46 -20.76
C PRO A 372 28.32 17.40 -21.01
N SER A 373 27.99 16.55 -20.03
CA SER A 373 26.88 15.60 -20.12
C SER A 373 26.31 15.27 -18.73
N ILE A 374 25.10 14.71 -18.70
CA ILE A 374 24.46 14.26 -17.45
C ILE A 374 25.29 13.19 -16.74
N ARG A 375 26.00 12.36 -17.51
CA ARG A 375 26.91 11.33 -16.99
C ARG A 375 28.07 11.93 -16.20
N HIS A 376 28.73 12.96 -16.75
CA HIS A 376 29.83 13.64 -16.05
C HIS A 376 29.36 14.29 -14.73
N ALA A 377 28.17 14.87 -14.74
CA ALA A 377 27.55 15.41 -13.53
C ALA A 377 27.30 14.30 -12.49
N ALA A 378 26.62 13.20 -12.87
CA ALA A 378 26.33 12.10 -11.96
C ALA A 378 27.60 11.37 -11.44
N ASP A 379 28.64 11.24 -12.27
CA ASP A 379 29.95 10.71 -11.84
C ASP A 379 30.62 11.63 -10.80
N CYS A 380 30.45 12.96 -10.93
CA CYS A 380 30.92 13.91 -9.94
C CYS A 380 30.21 13.70 -8.59
N VAL A 381 28.88 13.54 -8.61
CA VAL A 381 28.09 13.27 -7.40
C VAL A 381 28.59 12.00 -6.72
N SER A 382 28.76 10.91 -7.48
CA SER A 382 29.26 9.64 -6.96
C SER A 382 30.63 9.78 -6.27
N LYS A 383 31.52 10.63 -6.79
CA LYS A 383 32.82 10.92 -6.16
C LYS A 383 32.70 11.80 -4.92
N VAL A 384 31.86 12.84 -4.94
CA VAL A 384 31.63 13.74 -3.78
C VAL A 384 31.05 12.94 -2.62
N VAL A 385 30.01 12.15 -2.87
CA VAL A 385 29.37 11.27 -1.87
C VAL A 385 30.32 10.16 -1.44
N GLY A 386 31.00 9.50 -2.39
CA GLY A 386 31.94 8.41 -2.11
C GLY A 386 33.18 8.82 -1.31
N GLN A 387 33.58 10.10 -1.36
CA GLN A 387 34.64 10.66 -0.50
C GLN A 387 34.12 11.15 0.85
N GLY A 388 32.81 11.07 1.09
CA GLY A 388 32.20 11.48 2.35
C GLY A 388 32.26 12.99 2.60
N VAL A 389 32.28 13.81 1.52
CA VAL A 389 32.27 15.27 1.69
C VAL A 389 30.92 15.68 2.29
N PRO A 390 30.90 16.35 3.46
CA PRO A 390 29.67 16.59 4.22
C PRO A 390 28.90 17.81 3.70
N VAL A 391 28.40 17.73 2.47
CA VAL A 391 27.52 18.75 1.87
C VAL A 391 26.10 18.65 2.42
N ALA A 392 25.36 19.77 2.37
CA ALA A 392 23.99 19.85 2.87
C ALA A 392 22.96 19.34 1.85
N ALA A 393 23.19 19.57 0.56
CA ALA A 393 22.36 19.08 -0.54
C ALA A 393 23.21 18.91 -1.81
N VAL A 394 22.82 17.98 -2.67
CA VAL A 394 23.37 17.81 -4.03
C VAL A 394 22.22 17.56 -4.99
N GLU A 395 21.98 18.52 -5.87
CA GLU A 395 20.88 18.49 -6.83
C GLU A 395 21.43 18.46 -8.25
N ILE A 396 20.71 17.81 -9.16
CA ILE A 396 21.01 17.80 -10.59
C ILE A 396 19.84 18.39 -11.39
N LEU A 397 20.16 19.15 -12.42
CA LEU A 397 19.23 19.55 -13.48
C LEU A 397 19.87 19.19 -14.82
N ASP A 398 19.12 18.61 -15.75
CA ASP A 398 19.62 18.40 -17.11
C ASP A 398 19.54 19.67 -17.97
N ASP A 399 20.12 19.61 -19.16
CA ASP A 399 20.06 20.65 -20.19
C ASP A 399 18.63 21.08 -20.53
N ASN A 400 17.70 20.14 -20.68
CA ASN A 400 16.28 20.44 -20.93
C ASN A 400 15.67 21.23 -19.77
N GLN A 401 15.96 20.84 -18.52
CA GLN A 401 15.50 21.55 -17.34
C GLN A 401 16.06 22.98 -17.28
N MET A 402 17.36 23.15 -17.57
CA MET A 402 17.99 24.47 -17.63
C MET A 402 17.41 25.34 -18.74
N LYS A 403 17.09 24.74 -19.89
CA LYS A 403 16.39 25.43 -21.00
C LYS A 403 14.99 25.90 -20.59
N CYS A 404 14.20 25.05 -19.92
CA CYS A 404 12.89 25.44 -19.41
C CYS A 404 12.98 26.64 -18.46
N ILE A 405 14.00 26.68 -17.60
CA ILE A 405 14.21 27.80 -16.66
C ILE A 405 14.48 29.10 -17.42
N ASN A 406 15.34 29.05 -18.45
CA ASN A 406 15.61 30.21 -19.31
C ASN A 406 14.34 30.68 -20.04
N ASP A 407 13.60 29.75 -20.67
CA ASP A 407 12.41 30.05 -21.45
C ASP A 407 11.28 30.64 -20.59
N ALA A 408 11.14 30.15 -19.35
CA ALA A 408 10.12 30.62 -18.41
C ALA A 408 10.42 32.03 -17.86
N GLY A 409 11.67 32.49 -17.90
CA GLY A 409 12.07 33.81 -17.41
C GLY A 409 11.88 34.00 -15.90
N MET A 410 11.89 32.91 -15.13
CA MET A 410 11.62 32.93 -13.68
C MET A 410 12.87 33.23 -12.82
N THR A 411 14.05 33.27 -13.43
CA THR A 411 15.32 33.61 -12.75
C THR A 411 15.91 34.92 -13.27
N SER A 412 16.62 35.67 -12.41
CA SER A 412 17.30 36.93 -12.77
C SER A 412 18.46 36.75 -13.75
N LYS A 413 19.06 35.56 -13.77
CA LYS A 413 20.22 35.20 -14.58
C LYS A 413 19.84 34.24 -15.69
N ALA A 414 20.52 34.36 -16.84
CA ALA A 414 20.49 33.36 -17.91
C ALA A 414 21.51 32.25 -17.63
N TRP A 415 21.07 31.00 -17.79
CA TRP A 415 21.85 29.81 -17.47
C TRP A 415 22.39 29.13 -18.73
N ALA A 416 23.51 28.42 -18.59
CA ALA A 416 23.95 27.50 -19.63
C ALA A 416 22.96 26.32 -19.72
N GLU A 417 22.47 26.02 -20.93
CA GLU A 417 21.62 24.86 -21.22
C GLU A 417 22.46 23.58 -21.24
N ALA A 418 22.97 23.19 -20.09
CA ALA A 418 23.85 22.05 -19.88
C ALA A 418 23.50 21.34 -18.58
N ALA A 419 23.90 20.06 -18.47
CA ALA A 419 23.77 19.32 -17.22
C ALA A 419 24.47 20.07 -16.09
N THR A 420 23.75 20.35 -15.01
CA THR A 420 24.19 21.28 -13.97
C THR A 420 23.94 20.67 -12.59
N LEU A 421 24.97 20.74 -11.72
CA LEU A 421 24.85 20.39 -10.31
C LEU A 421 24.70 21.65 -9.46
N PHE A 422 23.86 21.56 -8.44
CA PHE A 422 23.70 22.56 -7.40
C PHE A 422 24.06 21.93 -6.06
N PHE A 423 24.95 22.58 -5.32
CA PHE A 423 25.40 22.15 -4.00
C PHE A 423 24.96 23.16 -2.95
N LYS A 424 24.43 22.68 -1.83
CA LYS A 424 24.34 23.47 -0.59
C LYS A 424 25.43 23.02 0.38
N PHE A 425 25.99 23.96 1.10
CA PHE A 425 26.94 23.75 2.17
C PHE A 425 26.36 24.33 3.46
N ALA A 426 26.63 23.66 4.59
CA ALA A 426 26.17 24.11 5.89
C ALA A 426 27.16 23.69 6.97
N GLY A 427 27.41 24.58 7.94
CA GLY A 427 28.29 24.31 9.07
C GLY A 427 28.89 25.58 9.65
N THR A 428 30.10 25.49 10.17
CA THR A 428 30.90 26.65 10.55
C THR A 428 31.47 27.33 9.29
N PRO A 429 31.84 28.62 9.34
CA PRO A 429 32.44 29.31 8.21
C PRO A 429 33.70 28.60 7.65
N ALA A 430 34.54 28.03 8.52
CA ALA A 430 35.71 27.28 8.12
C ALA A 430 35.35 25.95 7.43
N GLY A 431 34.36 25.23 7.96
CA GLY A 431 33.89 23.97 7.40
C GLY A 431 33.25 24.15 6.02
N VAL A 432 32.44 25.20 5.83
CA VAL A 432 31.86 25.53 4.53
C VAL A 432 32.95 25.83 3.49
N LYS A 433 33.97 26.61 3.86
CA LYS A 433 35.10 26.92 2.97
C LYS A 433 35.87 25.66 2.56
N GLU A 434 36.10 24.75 3.50
CA GLU A 434 36.77 23.47 3.24
C GLU A 434 35.94 22.59 2.29
N GLN A 435 34.66 22.44 2.55
CA GLN A 435 33.74 21.65 1.72
C GLN A 435 33.71 22.18 0.27
N ILE A 436 33.61 23.50 0.08
CA ILE A 436 33.62 24.13 -1.26
C ILE A 436 34.92 23.80 -2.01
N ALA A 437 36.08 23.90 -1.35
CA ALA A 437 37.36 23.60 -1.98
C ALA A 437 37.49 22.12 -2.39
N GLN A 438 36.99 21.20 -1.56
CA GLN A 438 36.96 19.77 -1.88
C GLN A 438 36.04 19.50 -3.09
N VAL A 439 34.80 20.01 -3.06
CA VAL A 439 33.83 19.83 -4.15
C VAL A 439 34.35 20.44 -5.45
N GLN A 440 34.94 21.64 -5.42
CA GLN A 440 35.53 22.27 -6.60
C GLN A 440 36.64 21.40 -7.22
N GLY A 441 37.51 20.80 -6.39
CA GLY A 441 38.54 19.88 -6.85
C GLY A 441 37.97 18.62 -7.52
N LEU A 442 36.88 18.08 -6.98
CA LEU A 442 36.21 16.88 -7.52
C LEU A 442 35.41 17.17 -8.79
N ALA A 443 34.73 18.31 -8.85
CA ALA A 443 34.05 18.80 -10.04
C ALA A 443 35.03 18.96 -11.20
N LYS A 444 36.17 19.60 -10.97
CA LYS A 444 37.23 19.75 -11.98
C LYS A 444 37.75 18.41 -12.49
N LYS A 445 38.01 17.45 -11.59
CA LYS A 445 38.43 16.08 -11.94
C LYS A 445 37.35 15.29 -12.68
N SER A 446 36.10 15.74 -12.64
CA SER A 446 34.96 15.13 -13.33
C SER A 446 34.55 15.93 -14.59
N GLY A 447 35.37 16.88 -15.01
CA GLY A 447 35.19 17.59 -16.28
C GLY A 447 34.25 18.79 -16.24
N SER A 448 33.99 19.37 -15.05
CA SER A 448 33.19 20.59 -14.92
C SER A 448 33.70 21.72 -15.82
N LYS A 449 32.77 22.46 -16.43
CA LYS A 449 33.09 23.62 -17.28
C LYS A 449 33.09 24.93 -16.49
N THR A 450 32.15 25.06 -15.57
CA THR A 450 32.05 26.22 -14.66
C THR A 450 32.00 25.74 -13.22
N PHE A 451 32.36 26.62 -12.29
CA PHE A 451 32.14 26.42 -10.86
C PHE A 451 31.95 27.80 -10.22
N GLU A 452 30.70 28.15 -9.97
CA GLU A 452 30.30 29.39 -9.33
C GLU A 452 29.91 29.08 -7.87
N PHE A 453 30.31 29.93 -6.93
CA PHE A 453 29.87 29.80 -5.54
C PHE A 453 29.48 31.17 -5.00
N ALA A 454 28.45 31.18 -4.16
CA ALA A 454 27.92 32.40 -3.58
C ALA A 454 28.84 32.94 -2.48
N LYS A 455 29.02 34.27 -2.44
CA LYS A 455 29.82 34.97 -1.42
C LYS A 455 28.97 35.66 -0.35
N ASN A 456 27.68 35.84 -0.62
CA ASN A 456 26.72 36.53 0.23
C ASN A 456 25.33 35.86 0.11
N GLN A 457 24.33 36.37 0.84
CA GLN A 457 22.99 35.78 0.83
C GLN A 457 22.25 35.99 -0.50
N GLU A 458 22.39 37.15 -1.12
CA GLU A 458 21.73 37.47 -2.40
C GLU A 458 22.20 36.52 -3.51
N GLU A 459 23.52 36.28 -3.60
CA GLU A 459 24.08 35.30 -4.53
C GLU A 459 23.65 33.86 -4.20
N GLN A 460 23.42 33.51 -2.92
CA GLN A 460 22.91 32.18 -2.56
C GLN A 460 21.49 32.00 -3.09
N ASP A 461 20.64 33.01 -2.89
CA ASP A 461 19.25 32.99 -3.32
C ASP A 461 19.16 32.98 -4.85
N GLU A 462 19.96 33.80 -5.54
CA GLU A 462 20.06 33.79 -7.01
C GLU A 462 20.52 32.44 -7.54
N LEU A 463 21.60 31.86 -7.00
CA LEU A 463 22.13 30.60 -7.49
C LEU A 463 21.18 29.42 -7.22
N TRP A 464 20.45 29.45 -6.10
CA TRP A 464 19.49 28.39 -5.76
C TRP A 464 18.14 28.54 -6.47
N SER A 465 17.82 29.74 -6.96
CA SER A 465 16.52 30.03 -7.61
C SER A 465 16.20 29.08 -8.77
N ALA A 466 17.18 28.77 -9.63
CA ALA A 466 17.01 27.84 -10.75
C ALA A 466 16.53 26.46 -10.28
N ARG A 467 17.10 25.93 -9.19
CA ARG A 467 16.65 24.66 -8.63
C ARG A 467 15.24 24.75 -8.05
N LYS A 468 14.90 25.86 -7.40
CA LYS A 468 13.57 26.09 -6.79
C LYS A 468 12.47 26.16 -7.87
N GLU A 469 12.76 26.81 -8.99
CA GLU A 469 11.80 27.02 -10.08
C GLU A 469 11.70 25.86 -11.08
N ALA A 470 12.48 24.78 -10.90
CA ALA A 470 12.59 23.68 -11.87
C ALA A 470 11.22 23.10 -12.29
N LEU A 471 10.40 22.67 -11.33
CA LEU A 471 9.10 22.08 -11.62
C LEU A 471 8.19 23.07 -12.36
N TRP A 472 8.06 24.30 -11.85
CA TRP A 472 7.20 25.33 -12.42
C TRP A 472 7.65 25.76 -13.82
N SER A 473 8.96 25.82 -14.06
CA SER A 473 9.53 26.14 -15.36
C SER A 473 9.20 25.07 -16.41
N THR A 474 9.24 23.79 -16.04
CA THR A 474 8.82 22.71 -16.95
C THR A 474 7.31 22.73 -17.18
N MET A 475 6.51 23.05 -16.15
CA MET A 475 5.07 23.20 -16.32
C MET A 475 4.70 24.42 -17.19
N ALA A 476 5.51 25.48 -17.19
CA ALA A 476 5.25 26.67 -17.99
C ALA A 476 5.40 26.44 -19.51
N VAL A 477 6.16 25.44 -19.93
CA VAL A 477 6.31 25.08 -21.35
C VAL A 477 5.25 24.09 -21.86
N LYS A 478 4.32 23.69 -20.98
CA LYS A 478 3.20 22.78 -21.28
C LYS A 478 2.26 23.37 -22.32
N LYS A 479 1.84 22.57 -23.31
CA LYS A 479 0.75 22.96 -24.23
C LYS A 479 -0.61 22.84 -23.53
N PRO A 480 -1.68 23.50 -24.02
CA PRO A 480 -3.00 23.45 -23.37
C PRO A 480 -3.47 22.03 -23.04
N ASP A 481 -3.31 21.09 -23.97
CA ASP A 481 -3.80 19.71 -23.86
C ASP A 481 -2.78 18.72 -23.25
N ASP A 482 -1.59 19.19 -22.87
CA ASP A 482 -0.59 18.32 -22.25
C ASP A 482 -0.93 18.05 -20.77
N HIS A 483 -0.49 16.92 -20.27
CA HIS A 483 -0.47 16.52 -18.88
C HIS A 483 0.98 16.42 -18.40
N VAL A 484 1.16 16.36 -17.08
CA VAL A 484 2.48 16.24 -16.45
C VAL A 484 2.55 14.90 -15.74
N TRP A 485 3.57 14.09 -16.05
CA TRP A 485 3.90 12.89 -15.30
C TRP A 485 5.27 13.06 -14.63
N THR A 486 5.27 13.19 -13.31
CA THR A 486 6.50 13.22 -12.52
C THR A 486 6.90 11.80 -12.14
N GLY A 487 7.91 11.25 -12.81
CA GLY A 487 8.56 9.99 -12.44
C GLY A 487 9.49 10.18 -11.25
N ASP A 488 9.71 9.12 -10.47
CA ASP A 488 10.54 9.14 -9.27
C ASP A 488 11.09 7.75 -8.97
N VAL A 489 12.42 7.64 -8.88
CA VAL A 489 13.16 6.43 -8.55
C VAL A 489 14.43 6.79 -7.78
N ALA A 490 14.96 5.85 -7.01
CA ALA A 490 16.30 5.97 -6.44
C ALA A 490 17.07 4.68 -6.61
N VAL A 491 18.39 4.78 -6.72
CA VAL A 491 19.30 3.64 -6.86
C VAL A 491 20.52 3.80 -5.95
N PRO A 492 21.25 2.71 -5.64
CA PRO A 492 22.56 2.82 -5.02
C PRO A 492 23.45 3.79 -5.79
N MET A 493 24.24 4.60 -5.08
CA MET A 493 25.07 5.66 -5.68
C MET A 493 25.97 5.17 -6.82
N SER A 494 26.45 3.92 -6.76
CA SER A 494 27.28 3.31 -7.80
C SER A 494 26.55 3.08 -9.13
N LYS A 495 25.20 3.10 -9.14
CA LYS A 495 24.33 2.86 -10.30
C LYS A 495 23.70 4.14 -10.85
N LEU A 496 23.67 5.22 -10.05
CA LEU A 496 23.06 6.50 -10.44
C LEU A 496 23.53 7.01 -11.81
N PRO A 497 24.84 7.05 -12.12
CA PRO A 497 25.30 7.57 -13.41
C PRO A 497 24.82 6.75 -14.61
N ASP A 498 24.71 5.43 -14.47
CA ASP A 498 24.20 4.55 -15.53
C ASP A 498 22.69 4.75 -15.74
N LEU A 499 21.91 4.79 -14.65
CA LEU A 499 20.46 4.91 -14.74
C LEU A 499 20.02 6.25 -15.33
N ILE A 500 20.61 7.36 -14.90
CA ILE A 500 20.21 8.69 -15.36
C ILE A 500 20.53 8.92 -16.84
N GLU A 501 21.67 8.39 -17.30
CA GLU A 501 22.08 8.42 -18.71
C GLU A 501 21.13 7.60 -19.58
N GLN A 502 20.85 6.35 -19.17
CA GLN A 502 19.91 5.48 -19.88
C GLN A 502 18.48 6.04 -19.89
N THR A 503 18.06 6.69 -18.81
CA THR A 503 16.73 7.33 -18.72
C THR A 503 16.66 8.52 -19.68
N LYS A 504 17.69 9.36 -19.72
CA LYS A 504 17.78 10.47 -20.66
C LYS A 504 17.75 10.00 -22.12
N GLU A 505 18.46 8.94 -22.45
CA GLU A 505 18.39 8.33 -23.78
C GLU A 505 16.99 7.81 -24.12
N ASP A 506 16.32 7.14 -23.18
CA ASP A 506 14.97 6.61 -23.39
C ASP A 506 13.94 7.72 -23.61
N MET A 507 14.06 8.83 -22.88
CA MET A 507 13.23 10.02 -23.08
C MET A 507 13.46 10.60 -24.48
N ALA A 508 14.72 10.79 -24.90
CA ALA A 508 15.04 11.30 -26.23
C ALA A 508 14.51 10.39 -27.36
N LYS A 509 14.62 9.06 -27.20
CA LYS A 509 14.10 8.07 -28.16
C LYS A 509 12.56 8.03 -28.24
N SER A 510 11.87 8.45 -27.18
CA SER A 510 10.41 8.44 -27.11
C SER A 510 9.75 9.53 -27.97
N GLY A 511 10.47 10.62 -28.24
CA GLY A 511 9.94 11.82 -28.89
C GLY A 511 9.09 12.71 -27.98
N LEU A 512 8.92 12.35 -26.69
CA LEU A 512 8.26 13.17 -25.69
C LEU A 512 9.22 14.24 -25.16
N PHE A 513 8.68 15.40 -24.82
CA PHE A 513 9.45 16.38 -24.06
C PHE A 513 9.52 15.94 -22.59
N ALA A 514 10.73 15.92 -22.05
CA ALA A 514 10.95 15.61 -20.65
C ALA A 514 12.22 16.27 -20.14
N SER A 515 12.24 16.56 -18.85
CA SER A 515 13.41 17.08 -18.14
C SER A 515 13.76 16.21 -16.94
N ILE A 516 15.01 16.30 -16.47
CA ILE A 516 15.46 15.64 -15.24
C ILE A 516 15.80 16.69 -14.19
N VAL A 517 15.27 16.48 -12.99
CA VAL A 517 15.66 17.16 -11.76
C VAL A 517 15.82 16.11 -10.67
N GLY A 518 16.76 16.24 -9.74
CA GLY A 518 16.90 15.19 -8.73
C GLY A 518 17.76 15.52 -7.53
N HIS A 519 17.37 14.94 -6.39
CA HIS A 519 18.11 14.87 -5.14
C HIS A 519 19.23 13.82 -5.22
N VAL A 520 20.19 14.02 -6.12
CA VAL A 520 21.16 12.99 -6.48
C VAL A 520 22.16 12.62 -5.36
N GLY A 521 22.22 13.39 -4.28
CA GLY A 521 23.06 13.08 -3.13
C GLY A 521 22.76 11.70 -2.50
N ASP A 522 21.50 11.26 -2.51
CA ASP A 522 21.07 9.96 -2.00
C ASP A 522 20.64 8.98 -3.12
N GLY A 523 20.95 9.32 -4.38
CA GLY A 523 20.68 8.47 -5.54
C GLY A 523 19.29 8.64 -6.12
N ASN A 524 18.50 9.60 -5.65
CA ASN A 524 17.16 9.90 -6.14
C ASN A 524 17.17 10.91 -7.30
N PHE A 525 16.36 10.65 -8.33
CA PHE A 525 16.05 11.65 -9.35
C PHE A 525 14.64 11.48 -9.91
N HIS A 526 14.16 12.56 -10.51
CA HIS A 526 12.84 12.67 -11.09
C HIS A 526 12.92 12.96 -12.59
N THR A 527 11.91 12.49 -13.30
CA THR A 527 11.66 12.88 -14.69
C THR A 527 10.35 13.64 -14.75
N ILE A 528 10.31 14.82 -15.36
CA ILE A 528 9.07 15.56 -15.57
C ILE A 528 8.71 15.41 -17.04
N LEU A 529 7.78 14.51 -17.36
CA LEU A 529 7.34 14.23 -18.72
C LEU A 529 6.09 15.03 -19.06
N LEU A 530 6.07 15.64 -20.24
CA LEU A 530 4.90 16.26 -20.83
C LEU A 530 4.33 15.36 -21.93
N TYR A 531 3.02 15.13 -21.90
CA TYR A 531 2.34 14.25 -22.86
C TYR A 531 0.86 14.63 -22.97
N ASN A 532 0.24 14.48 -24.15
CA ASN A 532 -1.23 14.54 -24.27
C ASN A 532 -1.86 13.13 -24.23
N ASP A 533 -3.20 13.05 -24.23
CA ASP A 533 -3.95 11.77 -24.18
C ASP A 533 -3.51 10.74 -25.25
N SER A 534 -3.17 11.19 -26.47
CA SER A 534 -2.71 10.28 -27.54
C SER A 534 -1.31 9.73 -27.31
N GLU A 535 -0.51 10.43 -26.50
CA GLU A 535 0.86 10.11 -26.15
C GLU A 535 0.97 9.33 -24.83
N ARG A 536 -0.12 9.22 -24.07
CA ARG A 536 -0.16 8.54 -22.77
C ARG A 536 0.45 7.13 -22.80
N PRO A 537 0.19 6.25 -23.79
CA PRO A 537 0.84 4.94 -23.83
C PRO A 537 2.37 5.01 -24.00
N LYS A 538 2.89 6.04 -24.68
CA LYS A 538 4.34 6.26 -24.79
C LYS A 538 4.92 6.74 -23.47
N ALA A 539 4.24 7.66 -22.79
CA ALA A 539 4.66 8.16 -21.49
C ALA A 539 4.72 7.03 -20.44
N GLU A 540 3.67 6.21 -20.38
CA GLU A 540 3.61 5.00 -19.54
C GLU A 540 4.77 4.06 -19.83
N ALA A 541 5.10 3.80 -21.10
CA ALA A 541 6.20 2.94 -21.47
C ALA A 541 7.58 3.49 -21.06
N VAL A 542 7.78 4.82 -21.11
CA VAL A 542 9.04 5.46 -20.65
C VAL A 542 9.16 5.34 -19.14
N VAL A 543 8.12 5.72 -18.40
CA VAL A 543 8.11 5.64 -16.92
C VAL A 543 8.29 4.21 -16.45
N HIS A 544 7.61 3.26 -17.09
CA HIS A 544 7.74 1.83 -16.81
C HIS A 544 9.18 1.33 -16.99
N ARG A 545 9.84 1.66 -18.11
CA ARG A 545 11.26 1.29 -18.33
C ARG A 545 12.19 1.91 -17.30
N MET A 546 11.96 3.15 -16.89
CA MET A 546 12.75 3.81 -15.85
C MET A 546 12.63 3.06 -14.51
N VAL A 547 11.40 2.77 -14.07
CA VAL A 547 11.13 2.03 -12.82
C VAL A 547 11.74 0.62 -12.89
N LYS A 548 11.55 -0.08 -14.00
CA LYS A 548 12.11 -1.41 -14.24
C LYS A 548 13.63 -1.44 -14.14
N LYS A 549 14.31 -0.53 -14.84
CA LYS A 549 15.77 -0.40 -14.78
C LYS A 549 16.25 -0.06 -13.38
N ALA A 550 15.55 0.80 -12.64
CA ALA A 550 15.89 1.11 -11.25
C ALA A 550 15.86 -0.15 -10.37
N VAL A 551 14.77 -0.92 -10.43
CA VAL A 551 14.65 -2.19 -9.68
C VAL A 551 15.71 -3.21 -10.09
N GLU A 552 15.98 -3.37 -11.39
CA GLU A 552 17.05 -4.25 -11.90
C GLU A 552 18.46 -3.80 -11.44
N MET A 553 18.61 -2.54 -11.04
CA MET A 553 19.84 -1.96 -10.49
C MET A 553 19.85 -1.90 -8.95
N GLU A 554 19.05 -2.73 -8.27
CA GLU A 554 18.93 -2.76 -6.80
C GLU A 554 18.37 -1.46 -6.21
N GLY A 555 17.64 -0.69 -7.01
CA GLY A 555 16.93 0.52 -6.61
C GLY A 555 15.49 0.29 -6.16
N THR A 556 14.76 1.38 -6.05
CA THR A 556 13.36 1.43 -5.61
C THR A 556 12.45 1.97 -6.71
N VAL A 557 11.19 1.49 -6.73
CA VAL A 557 10.12 1.98 -7.61
C VAL A 557 9.73 3.42 -7.31
N THR A 558 10.06 3.92 -6.11
CA THR A 558 9.73 5.26 -5.63
C THR A 558 10.79 5.73 -4.63
N GLY A 559 11.42 6.87 -4.90
CA GLY A 559 12.43 7.44 -4.01
C GLY A 559 11.78 8.15 -2.82
N GLU A 560 10.78 8.99 -3.10
CA GLU A 560 10.15 9.84 -2.08
C GLU A 560 8.65 10.08 -2.25
N HIS A 561 8.07 9.85 -3.42
CA HIS A 561 6.66 10.21 -3.66
C HIS A 561 5.67 9.28 -2.95
N GLY A 562 6.09 8.07 -2.59
CA GLY A 562 5.24 7.01 -2.09
C GLY A 562 4.75 6.07 -3.20
N VAL A 563 3.86 5.15 -2.85
CA VAL A 563 3.37 4.07 -3.70
C VAL A 563 2.00 4.42 -4.28
N GLY A 564 1.08 4.88 -3.42
CA GLY A 564 -0.26 5.28 -3.78
C GLY A 564 -1.03 4.22 -4.56
N LEU A 565 -1.77 4.67 -5.58
CA LEU A 565 -2.46 3.82 -6.55
C LEU A 565 -1.54 3.38 -7.69
N VAL A 566 -0.64 4.28 -8.08
CA VAL A 566 0.09 4.21 -9.36
C VAL A 566 1.23 3.20 -9.31
N LYS A 567 1.93 3.09 -8.17
CA LYS A 567 3.12 2.24 -8.05
C LYS A 567 2.92 0.95 -7.26
N ARG A 568 1.73 0.70 -6.70
CA ARG A 568 1.47 -0.50 -5.87
C ARG A 568 1.74 -1.82 -6.58
N ASP A 569 1.56 -1.84 -7.90
CA ASP A 569 1.73 -3.03 -8.73
C ASP A 569 3.19 -3.27 -9.11
N TYR A 570 4.08 -2.31 -8.85
CA TYR A 570 5.52 -2.49 -8.95
C TYR A 570 6.15 -3.11 -7.71
N LEU A 571 5.51 -3.01 -6.53
CA LEU A 571 6.06 -3.51 -5.26
C LEU A 571 6.43 -5.01 -5.28
N PRO A 572 5.64 -5.93 -5.90
CA PRO A 572 6.04 -7.33 -5.97
C PRO A 572 7.32 -7.58 -6.77
N HIS A 573 7.65 -6.69 -7.71
CA HIS A 573 8.87 -6.77 -8.51
C HIS A 573 10.10 -6.28 -7.74
N GLU A 574 9.95 -5.27 -6.89
CA GLU A 574 11.03 -4.78 -6.03
C GLU A 574 11.25 -5.70 -4.80
N LEU A 575 10.18 -5.99 -4.07
CA LEU A 575 10.26 -6.59 -2.72
C LEU A 575 9.90 -8.08 -2.67
N GLY A 576 9.30 -8.61 -3.75
CA GLY A 576 8.76 -9.96 -3.82
C GLY A 576 7.35 -10.09 -3.25
N GLU A 577 6.57 -11.01 -3.84
CA GLU A 577 5.17 -11.29 -3.47
C GLU A 577 4.98 -11.55 -1.96
N THR A 578 5.85 -12.35 -1.35
CA THR A 578 5.73 -12.69 0.07
C THR A 578 5.90 -11.48 1.00
N THR A 579 6.67 -10.49 0.58
CA THR A 579 6.86 -9.25 1.33
C THR A 579 5.62 -8.38 1.25
N VAL A 580 5.02 -8.26 0.06
CA VAL A 580 3.75 -7.56 -0.15
C VAL A 580 2.61 -8.28 0.59
N ASP A 581 2.64 -9.61 0.66
CA ASP A 581 1.70 -10.40 1.45
C ASP A 581 1.82 -10.13 2.96
N ALA A 582 3.02 -9.86 3.47
CA ALA A 582 3.24 -9.45 4.85
C ALA A 582 2.68 -8.04 5.12
N MET A 583 2.90 -7.08 4.20
CA MET A 583 2.29 -5.74 4.28
C MET A 583 0.76 -5.84 4.30
N ARG A 584 0.18 -6.73 3.49
CA ARG A 584 -1.26 -6.97 3.46
C ARG A 584 -1.78 -7.55 4.77
N GLN A 585 -1.01 -8.42 5.43
CA GLN A 585 -1.36 -8.94 6.75
C GLN A 585 -1.35 -7.82 7.81
N ILE A 586 -0.37 -6.91 7.76
CA ILE A 586 -0.33 -5.72 8.63
C ILE A 586 -1.57 -4.84 8.39
N LYS A 587 -1.90 -4.57 7.12
CA LYS A 587 -3.12 -3.84 6.74
C LYS A 587 -4.36 -4.47 7.36
N LYS A 588 -4.50 -5.80 7.30
CA LYS A 588 -5.63 -6.50 7.92
C LYS A 588 -5.62 -6.49 9.44
N ALA A 589 -4.46 -6.41 10.08
CA ALA A 589 -4.37 -6.30 11.54
C ALA A 589 -4.86 -4.94 12.05
N TYR A 590 -4.50 -3.84 11.37
CA TYR A 590 -4.89 -2.48 11.78
C TYR A 590 -6.24 -2.03 11.21
N ASP A 591 -6.65 -2.59 10.07
CA ASP A 591 -7.89 -2.24 9.38
C ASP A 591 -8.55 -3.51 8.78
N PRO A 592 -9.19 -4.34 9.63
CA PRO A 592 -9.77 -5.61 9.19
C PRO A 592 -10.89 -5.44 8.15
N LEU A 593 -11.58 -4.29 8.17
CA LEU A 593 -12.68 -3.94 7.27
C LEU A 593 -12.21 -3.22 5.99
N CYS A 594 -10.90 -2.93 5.85
CA CYS A 594 -10.32 -2.17 4.75
C CYS A 594 -11.01 -0.81 4.53
N LEU A 595 -11.31 -0.06 5.60
CA LEU A 595 -11.95 1.26 5.50
C LEU A 595 -10.95 2.37 5.17
N LEU A 596 -9.76 2.33 5.76
CA LEU A 596 -8.77 3.40 5.66
C LEU A 596 -8.02 3.33 4.34
N ASN A 597 -8.22 4.35 3.51
CA ASN A 597 -7.52 4.57 2.25
C ASN A 597 -7.31 3.30 1.41
N CYS A 598 -8.40 2.55 1.21
CA CYS A 598 -8.37 1.26 0.53
C CYS A 598 -7.76 1.37 -0.87
N ASP A 599 -7.24 0.24 -1.37
CA ASP A 599 -6.62 0.07 -2.69
C ASP A 599 -5.22 0.68 -2.83
N LYS A 600 -4.73 1.46 -1.86
CA LYS A 600 -3.42 2.09 -1.96
C LYS A 600 -2.35 1.27 -1.26
N VAL A 601 -1.11 1.41 -1.70
CA VAL A 601 0.08 0.66 -1.26
C VAL A 601 0.01 -0.84 -1.57
N VAL A 602 -1.03 -1.53 -1.12
CA VAL A 602 -1.25 -2.96 -1.38
C VAL A 602 -2.64 -3.21 -1.95
N ARG A 603 -2.73 -4.11 -2.92
CA ARG A 603 -4.02 -4.65 -3.37
C ARG A 603 -4.66 -5.49 -2.28
N VAL A 604 -5.97 -5.39 -2.13
CA VAL A 604 -6.78 -6.30 -1.28
C VAL A 604 -7.74 -7.17 -2.09
N GLU A 605 -7.81 -6.92 -3.41
CA GLU A 605 -8.56 -7.69 -4.39
C GLU A 605 -7.68 -8.00 -5.59
N ARG A 606 -7.96 -9.11 -6.28
CA ARG A 606 -7.22 -9.49 -7.47
C ARG A 606 -7.50 -8.48 -8.60
N PRO A 607 -6.47 -8.03 -9.34
CA PRO A 607 -6.69 -7.18 -10.50
C PRO A 607 -7.55 -7.90 -11.54
N LYS A 608 -8.33 -7.12 -12.30
CA LYS A 608 -9.02 -7.62 -13.50
C LYS A 608 -7.99 -8.00 -14.56
N LYS A 609 -8.37 -8.88 -15.49
CA LYS A 609 -7.51 -9.26 -16.61
C LYS A 609 -7.16 -8.00 -17.43
N GLY A 610 -5.87 -7.73 -17.60
CA GLY A 610 -5.36 -6.55 -18.31
C GLY A 610 -5.34 -5.25 -17.49
N GLU A 611 -5.66 -5.29 -16.19
CA GLU A 611 -5.56 -4.10 -15.32
C GLU A 611 -4.11 -3.80 -14.92
N VAL A 612 -3.26 -4.83 -14.83
CA VAL A 612 -1.83 -4.69 -14.51
C VAL A 612 -1.05 -4.98 -15.78
N SER A 613 -0.17 -4.04 -16.14
CA SER A 613 0.76 -4.18 -17.27
C SER A 613 1.78 -5.29 -17.00
N GLU A 614 2.30 -5.90 -18.07
CA GLU A 614 3.43 -6.83 -17.95
C GLU A 614 4.70 -6.09 -17.50
N TRP A 615 5.57 -6.81 -16.80
CA TRP A 615 6.84 -6.30 -16.27
C TRP A 615 7.96 -6.25 -17.29
#